data_AF-A0A1Z8LD87-F1
#
_entry.id   AF-A0A1Z8LD87-F1
#
_cell.length_a   1.000
_cell.length_b   1.000
_cell.length_c   1.000
_cell.angle_alpha   90.00
_cell.angle_beta   90.00
_cell.angle_gamma   90.00
#
_symmetry.space_group_name_H-M   'P 1'
#
loop_
_entity.id
_entity.type
_entity.pdbx_description
1 polymer ?
#
loop_
_entity_poly.entity_id
_entity_poly.type
_entity_poly.pdbx_seq_one_letter_code
_entity_poly.pdbx_strand_id
1 'polypeptide(L)'
;MKKKKYDILVKIKKINKSKLVNNLNNLNSEKGKLEDIKDYLEKTLKSSQPSSEEISGVQLRQISYFNEELIKKLEVSKNRYRHLNNEINSNLEQINKIEKQREKIISKKRKIEKIEIEALENKKEIFRNKISPI
;
A
#
# COMPACT_ATOMS: atom_id res chain seq x y z
N MET A 1 12.82 2.21 -31.43
CA MET A 1 12.44 3.10 -30.28
C MET A 1 11.26 2.59 -29.44
N LYS A 2 10.20 2.00 -30.01
CA LYS A 2 8.98 1.61 -29.26
C LYS A 2 9.21 0.55 -28.16
N LYS A 3 10.07 -0.46 -28.37
CA LYS A 3 10.46 -1.44 -27.32
C LYS A 3 11.09 -0.77 -26.09
N LYS A 4 12.11 0.07 -26.31
CA LYS A 4 12.77 0.85 -25.25
C LYS A 4 11.75 1.68 -24.45
N LYS A 5 10.74 2.27 -25.11
CA LYS A 5 9.64 3.00 -24.45
C LYS A 5 8.82 2.10 -23.51
N TYR A 6 8.41 0.91 -23.96
CA TYR A 6 7.66 -0.02 -23.10
C TYR A 6 8.51 -0.55 -21.94
N ASP A 7 9.79 -0.81 -22.16
CA ASP A 7 10.71 -1.23 -21.09
C ASP A 7 10.84 -0.16 -20.00
N ILE A 8 10.98 1.11 -20.41
CA ILE A 8 10.97 2.24 -19.48
C ILE A 8 9.64 2.31 -18.73
N LEU A 9 8.50 2.18 -19.41
CA LEU A 9 7.19 2.21 -18.77
C LEU A 9 7.01 1.07 -17.75
N VAL A 10 7.45 -0.16 -18.06
CA VAL A 10 7.43 -1.28 -17.10
C VAL A 10 8.31 -0.96 -15.88
N LYS A 11 9.52 -0.42 -16.09
CA LYS A 11 10.41 -0.03 -14.98
C LYS A 11 9.77 1.03 -14.08
N ILE A 12 9.15 2.06 -14.66
CA ILE A 12 8.42 3.10 -13.91
C ILE A 12 7.30 2.47 -13.07
N LYS A 13 6.51 1.54 -13.64
CA LYS A 13 5.45 0.85 -12.89
C LYS A 13 6.00 0.03 -11.73
N LYS A 14 7.12 -0.67 -11.92
CA LYS A 14 7.81 -1.40 -10.84
C LYS A 14 8.27 -0.46 -9.71
N ILE A 15 8.89 0.68 -10.06
CA ILE A 15 9.34 1.68 -9.08
C ILE A 15 8.15 2.22 -8.29
N ASN A 16 7.08 2.61 -8.96
CA ASN A 16 5.88 3.14 -8.29
C ASN A 16 5.24 2.11 -7.36
N LYS A 17 5.17 0.83 -7.78
CA LYS A 17 4.71 -0.25 -6.89
C LYS A 17 5.60 -0.38 -5.66
N SER A 18 6.92 -0.37 -5.84
CA SER A 18 7.87 -0.49 -4.72
C SER A 18 7.67 0.61 -3.68
N LYS A 19 7.47 1.85 -4.13
CA LYS A 19 7.13 2.98 -3.23
C LYS A 19 5.87 2.73 -2.42
N LEU A 20 4.80 2.24 -3.06
CA LEU A 20 3.54 1.93 -2.37
C LEU A 20 3.68 0.76 -1.38
N VAL A 21 4.46 -0.26 -1.73
CA VAL A 21 4.74 -1.39 -0.82
C VAL A 21 5.52 -0.93 0.41
N ASN A 22 6.54 -0.08 0.22
CA ASN A 22 7.27 0.51 1.33
C ASN A 22 6.35 1.35 2.22
N ASN A 23 5.45 2.13 1.62
CA ASN A 23 4.46 2.89 2.38
C ASN A 23 3.52 1.96 3.18
N LEU A 24 3.05 0.86 2.58
CA LEU A 24 2.23 -0.15 3.29
C LEU A 24 2.97 -0.76 4.49
N ASN A 25 4.26 -1.06 4.36
CA ASN A 25 5.04 -1.58 5.47
C ASN A 25 5.12 -0.57 6.62
N ASN A 26 5.31 0.72 6.32
CA ASN A 26 5.32 1.78 7.33
C ASN A 26 3.96 1.92 8.02
N LEU A 27 2.87 1.95 7.23
CA LEU A 27 1.50 2.05 7.77
C LEU A 27 1.15 0.85 8.64
N ASN A 28 1.56 -0.36 8.26
CA ASN A 28 1.36 -1.57 9.08
C ASN A 28 2.17 -1.53 10.37
N SER A 29 3.41 -1.04 10.32
CA SER A 29 4.23 -0.86 11.52
C SER A 29 3.60 0.15 12.48
N GLU A 30 3.09 1.27 11.96
CA GLU A 30 2.37 2.27 12.76
C GLU A 30 1.09 1.70 13.36
N LYS A 31 0.34 0.92 12.57
CA LYS A 31 -0.89 0.27 13.01
C LYS A 31 -0.63 -0.67 14.20
N GLY A 32 0.42 -1.47 14.16
CA GLY A 32 0.82 -2.32 15.29
C GLY A 32 1.13 -1.51 16.54
N LYS A 33 1.89 -0.42 16.41
CA LYS A 33 2.17 0.48 17.55
C LYS A 33 0.91 1.11 18.15
N LEU A 34 -0.08 1.43 17.33
CA LEU A 34 -1.36 1.96 17.82
C LEU A 34 -2.18 0.90 18.57
N GLU A 35 -2.11 -0.37 18.16
CA GLU A 35 -2.71 -1.48 18.90
C GLU A 35 -2.05 -1.60 20.28
N ASP A 36 -0.72 -1.55 20.36
CA ASP A 36 0.01 -1.55 21.64
C ASP A 36 -0.38 -0.37 22.54
N ILE A 37 -0.45 0.84 21.98
CA ILE A 37 -0.87 2.06 22.71
C ILE A 37 -2.30 1.93 23.21
N LYS A 38 -3.21 1.44 22.37
CA LYS A 38 -4.60 1.23 22.74
C LYS A 38 -4.70 0.26 23.91
N ASP A 39 -4.02 -0.88 23.82
CA ASP A 39 -4.05 -1.91 24.87
C ASP A 39 -3.46 -1.38 26.19
N TYR A 40 -2.38 -0.60 26.12
CA TYR A 40 -1.82 0.08 27.29
C TYR A 40 -2.85 1.02 27.92
N LEU A 41 -3.44 1.93 27.14
CA LEU A 41 -4.40 2.91 27.64
C LEU A 41 -5.66 2.24 28.22
N GLU A 42 -6.17 1.18 27.59
CA GLU A 42 -7.32 0.42 28.09
C GLU A 42 -7.01 -0.28 29.41
N LYS A 43 -5.80 -0.86 29.55
CA LYS A 43 -5.35 -1.45 30.83
C LYS A 43 -5.21 -0.39 31.91
N THR A 44 -4.58 0.75 31.60
CA THR A 44 -4.41 1.86 32.54
C THR A 44 -5.76 2.39 33.02
N LEU A 45 -6.71 2.61 32.11
CA LEU A 45 -8.06 3.10 32.44
C LEU A 45 -8.84 2.12 33.34
N LYS A 46 -8.65 0.82 33.14
CA LYS A 46 -9.24 -0.21 34.02
C LYS A 46 -8.59 -0.20 35.40
N SER A 47 -7.27 -0.04 35.46
CA SER A 47 -6.55 0.01 36.75
C SER A 47 -6.74 1.29 37.54
N SER A 48 -7.12 2.40 36.88
CA SER A 48 -7.35 3.69 37.52
C SER A 48 -8.75 3.85 38.08
N GLN A 49 -9.60 2.82 38.00
CA GLN A 49 -10.92 2.86 38.61
C GLN A 49 -10.80 2.91 40.15
N PRO A 50 -11.63 3.72 40.83
CA PRO A 50 -11.61 3.78 42.28
C PRO A 50 -11.88 2.39 42.88
N SER A 51 -11.10 2.02 43.90
CA SER A 51 -11.33 0.80 44.69
C SER A 51 -12.59 0.94 45.54
N SER A 52 -13.04 -0.17 46.14
CA SER A 52 -14.15 -0.18 47.10
C SER A 52 -13.82 0.44 48.46
N GLU A 53 -12.62 1.02 48.62
CA GLU A 53 -12.18 1.67 49.85
C GLU A 53 -12.69 3.12 49.92
N GLU A 54 -12.69 3.70 51.11
CA GLU A 54 -13.06 5.11 51.29
C GLU A 54 -12.00 6.02 50.66
N ILE A 55 -12.39 6.72 49.59
CA ILE A 55 -11.54 7.64 48.83
C ILE A 55 -12.02 9.07 49.06
N SER A 56 -11.09 10.00 49.29
CA SER A 56 -11.43 11.41 49.47
C SER A 56 -11.98 12.04 48.18
N GLY A 57 -12.85 13.05 48.31
CA GLY A 57 -13.38 13.79 47.16
C GLY A 57 -12.33 14.49 46.30
N VAL A 58 -11.14 14.79 46.85
CA VAL A 58 -10.00 15.32 46.08
C VAL A 58 -9.39 14.23 45.19
N GLN A 59 -9.17 13.03 45.73
CA GLN A 59 -8.65 11.88 44.97
C GLN A 59 -9.64 11.46 43.87
N LEU A 60 -10.94 11.44 44.16
CA LEU A 60 -11.97 11.14 43.14
C LEU A 60 -11.91 12.13 41.97
N ARG A 61 -11.74 13.44 42.24
CA ARG A 61 -11.57 14.44 41.18
C ARG A 61 -10.31 14.20 40.35
N GLN A 62 -9.19 13.89 40.99
CA GLN A 62 -7.94 13.58 40.29
C GLN A 62 -8.09 12.35 39.38
N ILE A 63 -8.71 11.29 39.88
CA ILE A 63 -9.01 10.07 39.11
C ILE A 63 -9.92 10.39 37.93
N SER A 64 -10.97 11.19 38.14
CA SER A 64 -11.89 11.61 37.07
C SER A 64 -11.15 12.34 35.95
N TYR A 65 -10.35 13.36 36.28
CA TYR A 65 -9.58 14.12 35.28
C TYR A 65 -8.59 13.23 34.53
N PHE A 66 -7.90 12.33 35.24
CA PHE A 66 -6.97 11.40 34.61
C PHE A 66 -7.70 10.45 33.65
N ASN A 67 -8.84 9.91 34.05
CA ASN A 67 -9.66 9.02 33.23
C ASN A 67 -10.20 9.73 31.98
N GLU A 68 -10.64 10.98 32.10
CA GLU A 68 -11.05 11.80 30.95
C GLU A 68 -9.92 11.95 29.93
N GLU A 69 -8.69 12.23 30.38
CA GLU A 69 -7.53 12.35 29.49
C GLU A 69 -7.18 11.03 28.80
N LEU A 70 -7.28 9.90 29.52
CA LEU A 70 -7.10 8.57 28.92
C LEU A 70 -8.16 8.28 27.85
N ILE A 71 -9.43 8.62 28.11
CA ILE A 71 -10.52 8.44 27.15
C ILE A 71 -10.28 9.27 25.88
N LYS A 72 -9.87 10.55 26.02
CA LYS A 72 -9.52 11.39 24.87
C LYS A 72 -8.38 10.78 24.04
N LYS A 73 -7.33 10.29 24.69
CA LYS A 73 -6.20 9.63 24.00
C LYS A 73 -6.63 8.34 23.29
N LEU A 74 -7.52 7.55 23.91
CA LEU A 74 -8.11 6.35 23.28
C LEU A 74 -8.92 6.71 22.04
N GLU A 75 -9.70 7.77 22.08
CA GLU A 75 -10.46 8.24 20.93
C GLU A 75 -9.55 8.67 19.78
N VAL A 76 -8.50 9.45 20.05
CA VAL A 76 -7.50 9.84 19.06
C VAL A 76 -6.83 8.61 18.44
N SER A 77 -6.45 7.63 19.25
CA SER A 77 -5.86 6.36 18.78
C SER A 77 -6.81 5.60 17.85
N LYS A 78 -8.09 5.46 18.23
CA LYS A 78 -9.13 4.82 17.41
C LYS A 78 -9.35 5.55 16.07
N ASN A 79 -9.37 6.89 16.10
CA ASN A 79 -9.52 7.70 14.90
C ASN A 79 -8.32 7.51 13.95
N ARG A 80 -7.10 7.51 14.49
CA ARG A 80 -5.89 7.25 13.69
C ARG A 80 -5.89 5.83 13.12
N TYR A 81 -6.30 4.82 13.89
CA TYR A 81 -6.43 3.44 13.41
C TYR A 81 -7.37 3.33 12.21
N ARG A 82 -8.53 3.98 12.28
CA ARG A 82 -9.48 4.05 11.16
C ARG A 82 -8.86 4.73 9.94
N HIS A 83 -8.17 5.84 10.16
CA HIS A 83 -7.48 6.55 9.09
C HIS A 83 -6.41 5.68 8.41
N LEU A 84 -5.57 4.98 9.18
CA LEU A 84 -4.57 4.05 8.65
C LEU A 84 -5.20 2.94 7.81
N ASN A 85 -6.33 2.37 8.24
CA ASN A 85 -7.02 1.36 7.43
C ASN A 85 -7.46 1.92 6.07
N ASN A 86 -7.93 3.17 6.03
CA ASN A 86 -8.29 3.83 4.76
C ASN A 86 -7.05 4.06 3.88
N GLU A 87 -5.93 4.50 4.45
CA GLU A 87 -4.67 4.69 3.72
C GLU A 87 -4.12 3.36 3.17
N ILE A 88 -4.17 2.29 3.97
CA ILE A 88 -3.78 0.93 3.57
C ILE A 88 -4.64 0.47 2.39
N ASN A 89 -5.97 0.59 2.49
CA ASN A 89 -6.89 0.19 1.43
C ASN A 89 -6.64 0.98 0.14
N SER A 90 -6.44 2.29 0.24
CA SER A 90 -6.11 3.15 -0.91
C SER A 90 -4.81 2.72 -1.58
N ASN A 91 -3.75 2.42 -0.81
CA ASN A 91 -2.49 1.93 -1.35
C ASN A 91 -2.65 0.57 -2.06
N LEU A 92 -3.43 -0.35 -1.49
CA LEU A 92 -3.72 -1.66 -2.10
C LEU A 92 -4.47 -1.51 -3.44
N GLU A 93 -5.46 -0.62 -3.50
CA GLU A 93 -6.16 -0.30 -4.74
C GLU A 93 -5.21 0.28 -5.81
N GLN A 94 -4.32 1.18 -5.40
CA GLN A 94 -3.33 1.78 -6.30
C GLN A 94 -2.33 0.75 -6.83
N ILE A 95 -1.87 -0.19 -5.99
CA ILE A 95 -1.02 -1.31 -6.41
C ILE A 95 -1.76 -2.16 -7.46
N ASN A 96 -3.02 -2.50 -7.22
CA ASN A 96 -3.83 -3.26 -8.17
C ASN A 96 -4.00 -2.53 -9.51
N LYS A 97 -4.22 -1.20 -9.48
CA LYS A 97 -4.27 -0.37 -10.69
C LYS A 97 -2.94 -0.39 -11.45
N ILE A 98 -1.81 -0.29 -10.74
CA ILE A 98 -0.47 -0.33 -11.33
C ILE A 98 -0.19 -1.69 -11.98
N GLU A 99 -0.57 -2.79 -11.34
CA GLU A 99 -0.39 -4.15 -11.87
C GLU A 99 -1.18 -4.34 -13.17
N LYS A 100 -2.47 -3.99 -13.18
CA LYS A 100 -3.30 -4.03 -14.41
C LYS A 100 -2.70 -3.20 -15.54
N GLN A 101 -2.16 -2.01 -15.23
CA GLN A 101 -1.48 -1.17 -16.22
C GLN A 101 -0.20 -1.82 -16.74
N ARG A 102 0.60 -2.44 -15.84
CA ARG A 102 1.84 -3.12 -16.20
C ARG A 102 1.57 -4.31 -17.13
N GLU A 103 0.55 -5.10 -16.86
CA GLU A 103 0.12 -6.22 -17.71
C GLU A 103 -0.30 -5.74 -19.11
N LYS A 104 -1.10 -4.66 -19.19
CA LYS A 104 -1.47 -4.04 -20.46
C LYS A 104 -0.24 -3.58 -21.26
N ILE A 105 0.75 -2.99 -20.59
CA ILE A 105 2.01 -2.58 -21.21
C ILE A 105 2.77 -3.79 -21.76
N ILE A 106 2.91 -4.87 -20.97
CA ILE A 106 3.59 -6.10 -21.37
C ILE A 106 2.89 -6.75 -22.56
N SER A 107 1.56 -6.83 -22.54
CA SER A 107 0.77 -7.36 -23.65
C SER A 107 0.98 -6.56 -24.94
N LYS A 108 0.96 -5.22 -24.87
CA LYS A 108 1.25 -4.35 -26.03
C LYS A 108 2.67 -4.53 -26.55
N LYS A 109 3.66 -4.68 -25.65
CA LYS A 109 5.05 -4.96 -26.02
C LYS A 109 5.17 -6.27 -26.81
N ARG A 110 4.56 -7.35 -26.31
CA ARG A 110 4.55 -8.67 -26.97
C ARG A 110 3.89 -8.64 -28.35
N LYS A 111 2.77 -7.91 -28.49
CA LYS A 111 2.11 -7.75 -29.81
C LYS A 111 3.02 -7.09 -30.84
N ILE A 112 3.75 -6.04 -30.44
CA ILE A 112 4.69 -5.35 -31.33
C ILE A 112 5.89 -6.25 -31.65
N GLU A 113 6.39 -7.00 -30.68
CA GLU A 113 7.44 -8.00 -30.91
C GLU A 113 7.03 -9.02 -31.98
N LYS A 114 5.80 -9.54 -31.90
CA LYS A 114 5.28 -10.49 -32.88
C LYS A 114 5.20 -9.89 -34.29
N ILE A 115 4.65 -8.68 -34.43
CA ILE A 115 4.55 -7.98 -35.72
C ILE A 115 5.94 -7.72 -36.33
N GLU A 116 6.93 -7.34 -35.50
CA GLU A 116 8.29 -7.11 -35.97
C GLU A 116 8.98 -8.40 -36.44
N ILE A 117 8.73 -9.53 -35.77
CA ILE A 117 9.24 -10.85 -36.18
C ILE A 117 8.62 -11.28 -37.51
N GLU A 118 7.29 -11.21 -37.63
CA GLU A 118 6.56 -11.55 -38.87
C GLU A 118 7.04 -10.68 -40.05
N ALA A 119 7.25 -9.37 -39.82
CA ALA A 119 7.78 -8.48 -40.84
C ALA A 119 9.23 -8.81 -41.26
N LEU A 120 10.06 -9.31 -40.34
CA LEU A 120 11.42 -9.75 -40.65
C LEU A 120 11.42 -11.06 -41.43
N GLU A 121 10.54 -12.00 -41.09
CA GLU A 121 10.37 -13.27 -41.79
C GLU A 121 9.90 -13.05 -43.23
N ASN A 122 8.85 -12.23 -43.43
CA ASN A 122 8.36 -11.88 -44.76
C ASN A 122 9.44 -11.22 -45.63
N LYS A 123 10.28 -10.35 -45.05
CA LYS A 123 11.41 -9.75 -45.79
C LYS A 123 12.44 -10.79 -46.22
N LYS A 124 12.74 -11.77 -45.37
CA LYS A 124 13.67 -12.87 -45.71
C LYS A 124 13.10 -13.75 -46.81
N GLU A 125 11.81 -14.03 -46.78
CA GLU A 125 11.12 -14.83 -47.80
C GLU A 125 11.11 -14.11 -49.16
N ILE A 126 10.72 -12.83 -49.19
CA ILE A 126 10.79 -12.00 -50.41
C ILE A 126 12.21 -11.97 -50.97
N PHE A 127 13.23 -11.85 -50.10
CA PHE A 127 14.62 -11.86 -50.53
C PHE A 127 15.00 -13.22 -51.14
N ARG A 128 14.68 -14.34 -50.51
CA ARG A 128 14.93 -15.69 -51.08
C ARG A 128 14.28 -15.86 -52.46
N ASN A 129 13.01 -15.46 -52.60
CA ASN A 129 12.27 -15.58 -53.85
C ASN A 129 12.83 -14.71 -54.98
N LYS A 130 13.61 -13.66 -54.66
CA LYS A 130 14.29 -12.81 -55.65
C LYS A 130 15.63 -13.38 -56.12
N ILE A 131 16.30 -14.20 -55.32
CA ILE A 131 17.65 -14.73 -55.61
C ILE A 131 17.60 -16.14 -56.17
N SER A 132 16.46 -16.83 -56.04
CA SER A 132 16.14 -18.02 -56.81
C SER A 132 15.17 -17.67 -57.95
N PRO A 133 15.63 -17.03 -59.04
CA PRO A 133 14.86 -17.03 -60.27
C PRO A 133 14.87 -18.47 -60.81
N ILE A 134 13.69 -19.00 -61.11
CA ILE A 134 13.52 -20.17 -61.97
C ILE A 134 14.11 -19.84 -63.34
#